data_AF-A0A3G6P8A9-F1
#
_entry.id   AF-A0A3G6P8A9-F1
#
_cell.length_a   1.000
_cell.length_b   1.000
_cell.length_c   1.000
_cell.angle_alpha   90.00
_cell.angle_beta   90.00
_cell.angle_gamma   90.00
#
_symmetry.space_group_name_H-M   'P 1'
#
loop_
_entity.id
_entity.type
_entity.pdbx_description
1 polymer ?
#
loop_
_entity_poly.entity_id
_entity_poly.type
_entity_poly.pdbx_seq_one_letter_code
_entity_poly.pdbx_strand_id
1 'polypeptide(L)'
;MEAQVGINTPTPDPSSILDIVSNTKGVLLPRMTSAERNAINAPVAGLLVFDTSMRKFSGYDGTQWTQNVFGTKWETTGNSGTDPNINFLGTTDNKDLSIITNNALAMTVKSSGQIRMEGLISLNVPRLTVDRPLQESSIPSIVASVDNGPDSAYPVNIITENLVGGSSGNLGRVFGNYAFALNGGNAVNGISQGGMSYVYSANTSVPNSLLFYAGGSPATEKDTSKEVMFLGSNKSIYIGYPSWLPMSTGSYPQSKVNVAGGDVYISNIGSGVIMTSPSGNCFRLTIDNTGAIASISVPCP
;
A
#
# COMPACT_ATOMS: atom_id res chain seq x y z
N MET A 1 -54.31 40.06 11.75
CA MET A 1 -53.44 40.08 12.95
C MET A 1 -53.22 38.62 13.29
N GLU A 2 -52.10 38.05 12.88
CA GLU A 2 -51.73 36.72 13.35
C GLU A 2 -51.20 36.88 14.78
N ALA A 3 -51.75 36.12 15.73
CA ALA A 3 -51.29 36.16 17.10
C ALA A 3 -49.99 35.36 17.19
N GLN A 4 -48.89 36.05 17.48
CA GLN A 4 -47.61 35.44 17.76
C GLN A 4 -47.44 35.27 19.27
N VAL A 5 -46.89 34.14 19.69
CA VAL A 5 -46.57 33.85 21.09
C VAL A 5 -45.08 34.12 21.31
N GLY A 6 -44.78 35.17 22.07
CA GLY A 6 -43.45 35.40 22.62
C GLY A 6 -43.37 34.92 24.06
N ILE A 7 -42.35 34.13 24.40
CA ILE A 7 -42.01 33.80 25.79
C ILE A 7 -40.64 34.38 26.09
N ASN A 8 -40.59 35.32 27.05
CA ASN A 8 -39.40 36.08 27.44
C ASN A 8 -38.75 36.92 26.30
N THR A 9 -39.51 37.28 25.26
CA THR A 9 -39.09 38.26 24.25
C THR A 9 -40.26 39.19 23.91
N PRO A 10 -40.07 40.53 23.97
CA PRO A 10 -41.10 41.50 23.59
C PRO A 10 -41.17 41.74 22.08
N THR A 11 -40.16 41.29 21.33
CA THR A 11 -40.09 41.37 19.87
C THR A 11 -39.79 39.99 19.31
N PRO A 12 -40.77 39.07 19.35
CA PRO A 12 -40.64 37.76 18.72
C PRO A 12 -40.21 37.87 17.25
N ASP A 13 -39.40 36.92 16.75
CA ASP A 13 -38.92 36.93 15.36
C ASP A 13 -40.10 36.92 14.37
N PRO A 14 -40.18 37.86 13.39
CA PRO A 14 -41.33 37.97 12.48
C PRO A 14 -41.64 36.71 11.66
N SER A 15 -40.70 35.77 11.54
CA SER A 15 -40.87 34.50 10.83
C SER A 15 -41.42 33.36 11.69
N SER A 16 -41.75 33.61 12.96
CA SER A 16 -42.19 32.58 13.92
C SER A 16 -43.61 32.81 14.45
N ILE A 17 -44.33 31.73 14.75
CA ILE A 17 -45.58 31.80 15.52
C ILE A 17 -45.32 31.65 17.03
N LEU A 18 -44.23 30.99 17.40
CA LEU A 18 -43.76 30.82 18.77
C LEU A 18 -42.27 31.13 18.83
N ASP A 19 -41.90 32.17 19.57
CA ASP A 19 -40.51 32.53 19.86
C ASP A 19 -40.27 32.45 21.37
N ILE A 20 -39.24 31.71 21.78
CA ILE A 20 -38.92 31.46 23.18
C ILE A 20 -37.45 31.81 23.39
N VAL A 21 -37.19 32.86 24.15
CA VAL A 21 -35.81 33.31 24.45
C VAL A 21 -35.45 32.95 25.88
N SER A 22 -34.39 32.17 26.07
CA SER A 22 -33.82 31.91 27.38
C SER A 22 -32.34 31.54 27.25
N ASN A 23 -31.53 32.00 28.21
CA ASN A 23 -30.12 31.61 28.35
C ASN A 23 -29.92 30.53 29.44
N THR A 24 -30.98 30.15 30.16
CA THR A 24 -30.92 29.27 31.35
C THR A 24 -31.92 28.11 31.32
N LYS A 25 -32.92 28.13 30.42
CA LYS A 25 -33.96 27.09 30.32
C LYS A 25 -34.15 26.66 28.86
N GLY A 26 -34.56 25.42 28.66
CA GLY A 26 -34.96 24.87 27.36
C GLY A 26 -36.47 24.63 27.27
N VAL A 27 -36.92 24.10 26.13
CA VAL A 27 -38.30 23.68 25.90
C VAL A 27 -38.41 22.17 26.10
N LEU A 28 -39.36 21.74 26.94
CA LEU A 28 -39.69 20.33 27.09
C LEU A 28 -40.81 19.97 26.11
N LEU A 29 -40.46 19.26 25.05
CA LEU A 29 -41.44 18.71 24.10
C LEU A 29 -42.18 17.52 24.70
N PRO A 30 -43.36 17.14 24.16
CA PRO A 30 -44.08 15.93 24.60
C PRO A 30 -43.15 14.71 24.62
N ARG A 31 -43.19 13.97 25.73
CA ARG A 31 -42.36 12.78 25.98
C ARG A 31 -43.25 11.55 26.05
N MET A 32 -42.91 10.51 25.31
CA MET A 32 -43.71 9.28 25.23
C MET A 32 -42.86 8.10 24.77
N THR A 33 -43.33 6.88 24.98
CA THR A 33 -42.70 5.66 24.47
C THR A 33 -42.87 5.51 22.95
N SER A 34 -42.09 4.64 22.30
CA SER A 34 -42.27 4.35 20.87
C SER A 34 -43.67 3.83 20.54
N ALA A 35 -44.28 3.05 21.45
CA ALA A 35 -45.62 2.51 21.27
C ALA A 35 -46.68 3.63 21.29
N GLU A 36 -46.61 4.53 22.28
CA GLU A 36 -47.51 5.69 22.38
C GLU A 36 -47.34 6.65 21.18
N ARG A 37 -46.09 6.88 20.74
CA ARG A 37 -45.79 7.67 19.55
C ARG A 37 -46.42 7.08 18.29
N ASN A 38 -46.27 5.77 18.10
CA ASN A 38 -46.85 5.07 16.95
C ASN A 38 -48.39 5.00 17.00
N ALA A 39 -48.99 5.18 18.19
CA ALA A 39 -50.44 5.25 18.39
C ALA A 39 -51.03 6.64 18.11
N ILE A 40 -50.21 7.66 17.81
CA ILE A 40 -50.71 8.96 17.36
C ILE A 40 -51.42 8.77 16.03
N ASN A 41 -52.72 9.03 16.00
CA ASN A 41 -53.53 8.95 14.78
C ASN A 41 -53.23 10.13 13.86
N ALA A 42 -53.00 9.85 12.57
CA ALA A 42 -52.77 10.84 11.51
C ALA A 42 -51.73 11.93 11.90
N PRO A 43 -50.48 11.56 12.23
CA PRO A 43 -49.44 12.54 12.54
C PRO A 43 -49.17 13.42 11.31
N VAL A 44 -48.89 14.69 11.54
CA VAL A 44 -48.59 15.67 10.47
C VAL A 44 -47.08 15.80 10.31
N ALA A 45 -46.62 16.01 9.07
CA ALA A 45 -45.21 16.27 8.78
C ALA A 45 -44.67 17.44 9.64
N GLY A 46 -43.51 17.25 10.26
CA GLY A 46 -42.91 18.22 11.18
C GLY A 46 -43.32 18.06 12.64
N LEU A 47 -44.22 17.13 12.99
CA LEU A 47 -44.53 16.82 14.39
C LEU A 47 -43.29 16.27 15.10
N LEU A 48 -42.92 16.89 16.22
CA LEU A 48 -41.71 16.57 16.98
C LEU A 48 -42.04 16.15 18.41
N VAL A 49 -41.52 14.99 18.82
CA VAL A 49 -41.65 14.45 20.17
C VAL A 49 -40.32 13.89 20.67
N PHE A 50 -40.19 13.68 21.98
CA PHE A 50 -39.08 12.93 22.55
C PHE A 50 -39.52 11.49 22.85
N ASP A 51 -38.97 10.53 22.12
CA ASP A 51 -39.21 9.11 22.33
C ASP A 51 -38.35 8.60 23.51
N THR A 52 -39.01 8.20 24.59
CA THR A 52 -38.36 7.77 25.84
C THR A 52 -37.81 6.35 25.78
N SER A 53 -38.33 5.50 24.89
CA SER A 53 -37.83 4.15 24.66
C SER A 53 -36.51 4.19 23.88
N MET A 54 -36.45 5.03 22.84
CA MET A 54 -35.25 5.22 22.02
C MET A 54 -34.28 6.25 22.59
N ARG A 55 -34.74 7.09 23.53
CA ARG A 55 -34.00 8.20 24.14
C ARG A 55 -33.52 9.24 23.10
N LYS A 56 -34.38 9.53 22.11
CA LYS A 56 -34.06 10.40 20.97
C LYS A 56 -35.28 11.25 20.59
N PHE A 57 -35.03 12.38 19.93
CA PHE A 57 -36.08 13.16 19.29
C PHE A 57 -36.57 12.43 18.03
N SER A 58 -37.89 12.22 17.94
CA SER A 58 -38.56 11.65 16.78
C SER A 58 -39.36 12.73 16.06
N GLY A 59 -39.08 12.91 14.77
CA GLY A 59 -39.85 13.77 13.88
C GLY A 59 -40.68 12.91 12.91
N TYR A 60 -41.92 13.30 12.63
CA TYR A 60 -42.68 12.68 11.55
C TYR A 60 -42.35 13.39 10.22
N ASP A 61 -41.84 12.67 9.22
CA ASP A 61 -41.43 13.23 7.93
C ASP A 61 -42.60 13.37 6.92
N GLY A 62 -43.81 13.03 7.36
CA GLY A 62 -45.01 12.97 6.52
C GLY A 62 -45.38 11.55 6.06
N THR A 63 -44.44 10.60 6.19
CA THR A 63 -44.66 9.19 5.84
C THR A 63 -44.37 8.26 7.01
N GLN A 64 -43.29 8.53 7.74
CA GLN A 64 -42.82 7.72 8.85
C GLN A 64 -42.18 8.59 9.94
N TRP A 65 -42.01 7.98 11.11
CA TRP A 65 -41.22 8.59 12.16
C TRP A 65 -39.73 8.35 11.93
N THR A 66 -38.93 9.41 11.95
CA THR A 66 -37.48 9.38 11.78
C THR A 66 -36.76 9.97 12.99
N GLN A 67 -35.53 9.48 13.22
CA GLN A 67 -34.60 10.06 14.22
C GLN A 67 -33.63 11.06 13.58
N ASN A 68 -33.65 11.20 12.26
CA ASN A 68 -32.81 12.13 11.50
C ASN A 68 -33.49 13.49 11.35
N VAL A 69 -33.98 14.01 12.48
CA VAL A 69 -34.78 15.26 12.54
C VAL A 69 -33.98 16.46 12.05
N PHE A 70 -32.66 16.44 12.22
CA PHE A 70 -31.78 17.58 11.95
C PHE A 70 -30.74 17.32 10.85
N GLY A 71 -31.03 16.37 9.96
CA GLY A 71 -30.19 16.06 8.79
C GLY A 71 -29.79 14.60 8.68
N THR A 72 -29.39 14.21 7.47
CA THR A 72 -28.90 12.86 7.15
C THR A 72 -27.40 12.77 7.43
N LYS A 73 -26.95 11.68 8.03
CA LYS A 73 -25.54 11.41 8.36
C LYS A 73 -25.17 9.97 8.08
N TRP A 74 -23.88 9.69 8.00
CA TRP A 74 -23.36 8.33 8.00
C TRP A 74 -23.42 7.76 9.42
N GLU A 75 -24.10 6.62 9.59
CA GLU A 75 -24.29 5.98 10.90
C GLU A 75 -23.14 5.02 11.22
N THR A 76 -22.85 4.83 12.52
CA THR A 76 -21.77 3.92 12.96
C THR A 76 -22.05 2.44 12.67
N THR A 77 -23.31 2.09 12.38
CA THR A 77 -23.74 0.76 11.97
C THR A 77 -23.98 0.65 10.46
N GLY A 78 -23.65 1.69 9.70
CA GLY A 78 -23.93 1.78 8.27
C GLY A 78 -25.36 2.25 7.93
N ASN A 79 -25.54 2.59 6.65
CA ASN A 79 -26.79 3.06 6.08
C ASN A 79 -27.28 2.04 5.04
N SER A 80 -28.58 1.74 5.02
CA SER A 80 -29.22 0.92 3.98
C SER A 80 -29.83 1.80 2.89
N GLY A 81 -30.03 1.24 1.69
CA GLY A 81 -30.74 1.92 0.59
C GLY A 81 -29.99 3.11 -0.04
N THR A 82 -28.66 3.11 -0.02
CA THR A 82 -27.84 4.21 -0.55
C THR A 82 -27.77 4.21 -2.08
N ASP A 83 -27.86 5.39 -2.69
CA ASP A 83 -27.54 5.64 -4.10
C ASP A 83 -26.10 6.18 -4.22
N PRO A 84 -25.17 5.49 -4.90
CA PRO A 84 -23.78 5.93 -5.05
C PRO A 84 -23.57 7.30 -5.71
N ASN A 85 -24.57 7.82 -6.44
CA ASN A 85 -24.49 9.15 -7.07
C ASN A 85 -24.84 10.29 -6.11
N ILE A 86 -25.49 9.97 -4.98
CA ILE A 86 -26.08 10.95 -4.05
C ILE A 86 -25.51 10.77 -2.63
N ASN A 87 -25.23 9.53 -2.23
CA ASN A 87 -24.82 9.18 -0.88
C ASN A 87 -23.35 8.74 -0.86
N PHE A 88 -22.53 9.45 -0.10
CA PHE A 88 -21.12 9.14 0.05
C PHE A 88 -20.60 9.52 1.44
N LEU A 89 -19.53 8.83 1.87
CA LEU A 89 -18.69 9.23 2.99
C LEU A 89 -17.53 10.05 2.43
N GLY A 90 -17.55 11.37 2.63
CA GLY A 90 -16.54 12.26 2.07
C GLY A 90 -16.79 13.74 2.30
N THR A 91 -16.04 14.55 1.59
CA THR A 91 -16.12 16.02 1.53
C THR A 91 -16.72 16.44 0.18
N THR A 92 -17.44 17.56 0.16
CA THR A 92 -17.99 18.16 -1.08
C THR A 92 -17.14 19.31 -1.62
N ASP A 93 -16.11 19.71 -0.88
CA ASP A 93 -15.18 20.76 -1.23
C ASP A 93 -13.77 20.21 -1.46
N ASN A 94 -12.83 21.09 -1.82
CA ASN A 94 -11.44 20.70 -2.09
C ASN A 94 -10.65 20.48 -0.78
N LYS A 95 -11.14 19.56 0.05
CA LYS A 95 -10.57 19.18 1.35
C LYS A 95 -10.42 17.66 1.42
N ASP A 96 -9.39 17.24 2.13
CA ASP A 96 -9.08 15.83 2.32
C ASP A 96 -10.04 15.20 3.36
N LEU A 97 -10.43 13.93 3.17
CA LEU A 97 -11.17 13.16 4.17
C LEU A 97 -10.19 12.50 5.13
N SER A 98 -10.25 12.87 6.41
CA SER A 98 -9.43 12.30 7.49
C SER A 98 -10.14 11.16 8.21
N ILE A 99 -9.48 10.01 8.33
CA ILE A 99 -9.91 8.85 9.12
C ILE A 99 -9.00 8.76 10.35
N ILE A 100 -9.60 8.87 11.53
CA ILE A 100 -8.92 9.04 12.82
C ILE A 100 -9.24 7.86 13.73
N THR A 101 -8.24 7.35 14.43
CA THR A 101 -8.37 6.32 15.48
C THR A 101 -7.66 6.77 16.74
N ASN A 102 -8.29 6.65 17.91
CA ASN A 102 -7.71 7.10 19.19
C ASN A 102 -7.19 8.56 19.15
N ASN A 103 -7.98 9.46 18.54
CA ASN A 103 -7.62 10.86 18.35
C ASN A 103 -6.29 11.10 17.57
N ALA A 104 -5.85 10.12 16.78
CA ALA A 104 -4.69 10.21 15.89
C ALA A 104 -5.12 9.90 14.45
N LEU A 105 -4.59 10.66 13.49
CA LEU A 105 -4.78 10.40 12.06
C LEU A 105 -4.24 8.99 11.73
N ALA A 106 -5.04 8.21 11.00
CA ALA A 106 -4.71 6.84 10.57
C ALA A 106 -4.66 6.72 9.04
N MET A 107 -5.58 7.41 8.35
CA MET A 107 -5.66 7.42 6.89
C MET A 107 -6.24 8.76 6.41
N THR A 108 -5.78 9.21 5.25
CA THR A 108 -6.30 10.38 4.56
C THR A 108 -6.64 9.99 3.12
N VAL A 109 -7.88 10.23 2.69
CA VAL A 109 -8.22 10.27 1.26
C VAL A 109 -8.07 11.72 0.81
N LYS A 110 -6.99 12.00 0.08
CA LYS A 110 -6.69 13.35 -0.37
C LYS A 110 -7.68 13.78 -1.45
N SER A 111 -7.96 15.08 -1.49
CA SER A 111 -8.66 15.76 -2.58
C SER A 111 -8.04 15.50 -3.96
N SER A 112 -6.75 15.14 -4.01
CA SER A 112 -6.05 14.70 -5.23
C SER A 112 -6.34 13.25 -5.65
N GLY A 113 -7.17 12.51 -4.93
CA GLY A 113 -7.44 11.08 -5.14
C GLY A 113 -6.41 10.13 -4.54
N GLN A 114 -5.33 10.64 -3.92
CA GLN A 114 -4.32 9.81 -3.28
C GLN A 114 -4.83 9.31 -1.91
N ILE A 115 -4.74 8.00 -1.67
CA ILE A 115 -4.94 7.44 -0.32
C ILE A 115 -3.60 7.39 0.39
N ARG A 116 -3.54 8.02 1.56
CA ARG A 116 -2.37 7.99 2.44
C ARG A 116 -2.70 7.27 3.73
N MET A 117 -1.86 6.31 4.11
CA MET A 117 -1.90 5.72 5.45
C MET A 117 -0.82 6.41 6.29
N GLU A 118 -1.23 7.27 7.23
CA GLU A 118 -0.38 8.18 8.01
C GLU A 118 -0.70 8.04 9.51
N GLY A 119 0.23 8.30 10.42
CA GLY A 119 -0.03 8.16 11.86
C GLY A 119 1.20 8.19 12.76
N LEU A 120 0.98 8.35 14.06
CA LEU A 120 1.98 8.72 15.08
C LEU A 120 3.03 7.62 15.34
N ILE A 121 4.25 7.90 14.85
CA ILE A 121 5.58 7.67 15.46
C ILE A 121 6.07 6.26 15.86
N SER A 122 5.33 5.17 15.67
CA SER A 122 5.89 3.82 15.80
C SER A 122 5.66 2.98 14.55
N LEU A 123 6.74 2.74 13.80
CA LEU A 123 6.76 1.83 12.65
C LEU A 123 6.83 0.34 13.07
N ASN A 124 6.63 0.03 14.35
CA ASN A 124 6.74 -1.34 14.86
C ASN A 124 5.56 -2.24 14.42
N VAL A 125 4.54 -1.68 13.80
CA VAL A 125 3.39 -2.41 13.23
C VAL A 125 3.15 -1.92 11.79
N PRO A 126 2.97 -2.82 10.82
CA PRO A 126 2.65 -2.43 9.45
C PRO A 126 1.34 -1.64 9.39
N ARG A 127 1.30 -0.59 8.56
CA ARG A 127 0.10 0.25 8.36
C ARG A 127 -0.98 -0.44 7.52
N LEU A 128 -0.58 -1.34 6.63
CA LEU A 128 -1.47 -2.24 5.90
C LEU A 128 -1.05 -3.67 6.21
N THR A 129 -1.91 -4.39 6.92
CA THR A 129 -1.80 -5.84 7.11
C THR A 129 -2.88 -6.49 6.27
N VAL A 130 -2.52 -7.49 5.48
CA VAL A 130 -3.49 -8.30 4.74
C VAL A 130 -3.41 -9.72 5.24
N ASP A 131 -4.49 -10.16 5.89
CA ASP A 131 -4.61 -11.50 6.43
C ASP A 131 -4.82 -12.54 5.32
N ARG A 132 -4.49 -13.80 5.64
CA ARG A 132 -4.79 -14.94 4.75
C ARG A 132 -6.30 -15.03 4.48
N PRO A 133 -6.71 -15.48 3.29
CA PRO A 133 -8.10 -15.80 3.05
C PRO A 133 -8.62 -16.86 4.03
N LEU A 134 -9.94 -16.90 4.22
CA LEU A 134 -10.59 -18.00 4.94
C LEU A 134 -10.28 -19.35 4.27
N GLN A 135 -10.28 -20.43 5.06
CA GLN A 135 -10.21 -21.79 4.53
C GLN A 135 -11.33 -21.94 3.49
N GLU A 136 -11.00 -22.35 2.26
CA GLU A 136 -11.90 -22.44 1.09
C GLU A 136 -12.18 -21.16 0.27
N SER A 137 -11.51 -20.03 0.50
CA SER A 137 -11.64 -18.88 -0.42
C SER A 137 -10.95 -19.17 -1.76
N SER A 138 -11.69 -19.03 -2.86
CA SER A 138 -11.15 -19.03 -4.23
C SER A 138 -10.60 -17.67 -4.67
N ILE A 139 -10.74 -16.64 -3.84
CA ILE A 139 -10.32 -15.26 -4.12
C ILE A 139 -9.01 -14.96 -3.35
N PRO A 140 -7.98 -14.40 -3.99
CA PRO A 140 -6.75 -14.00 -3.31
C PRO A 140 -7.01 -12.86 -2.31
N SER A 141 -6.21 -12.77 -1.25
CA SER A 141 -6.34 -11.74 -0.22
C SER A 141 -6.02 -10.32 -0.72
N ILE A 142 -5.26 -10.20 -1.81
CA ILE A 142 -5.03 -8.95 -2.54
C ILE A 142 -5.19 -9.21 -4.04
N VAL A 143 -5.99 -8.40 -4.71
CA VAL A 143 -5.96 -8.22 -6.18
C VAL A 143 -5.53 -6.78 -6.45
N ALA A 144 -4.32 -6.60 -6.95
CA ALA A 144 -3.87 -5.33 -7.50
C ALA A 144 -4.00 -5.40 -9.03
N SER A 145 -5.17 -5.04 -9.55
CA SER A 145 -5.43 -4.95 -10.98
C SER A 145 -5.42 -3.49 -11.41
N VAL A 146 -4.78 -3.19 -12.53
CA VAL A 146 -4.90 -1.89 -13.20
C VAL A 146 -5.47 -2.18 -14.57
N ASP A 147 -6.67 -1.65 -14.83
CA ASP A 147 -7.24 -1.68 -16.16
C ASP A 147 -6.76 -0.43 -16.89
N ASN A 148 -5.71 -0.60 -17.67
CA ASN A 148 -5.20 0.46 -18.51
C ASN A 148 -5.87 0.48 -19.91
N GLY A 149 -6.88 -0.37 -20.14
CA GLY A 149 -7.51 -0.59 -21.44
C GLY A 149 -6.62 -1.39 -22.41
N PRO A 150 -7.20 -1.93 -23.50
CA PRO A 150 -6.41 -2.47 -24.60
C PRO A 150 -5.49 -1.38 -25.16
N ASP A 151 -4.24 -1.73 -25.47
CA ASP A 151 -3.20 -0.87 -26.07
C ASP A 151 -2.47 0.14 -25.15
N SER A 152 -2.61 0.06 -23.82
CA SER A 152 -1.79 0.92 -22.96
C SER A 152 -0.34 0.47 -22.87
N ALA A 153 0.56 1.36 -23.29
CA ALA A 153 2.00 1.19 -23.21
C ALA A 153 2.59 1.43 -21.80
N TYR A 154 1.76 1.77 -20.80
CA TYR A 154 2.23 2.11 -19.46
C TYR A 154 2.27 0.86 -18.58
N PRO A 155 3.45 0.44 -18.08
CA PRO A 155 3.54 -0.69 -17.18
C PRO A 155 2.84 -0.38 -15.85
N VAL A 156 2.14 -1.38 -15.32
CA VAL A 156 1.66 -1.38 -13.93
C VAL A 156 2.89 -1.45 -13.02
N ASN A 157 3.23 -0.33 -12.40
CA ASN A 157 4.38 -0.24 -11.51
C ASN A 157 3.90 -0.23 -10.06
N ILE A 158 4.39 -1.17 -9.26
CA ILE A 158 4.41 -1.02 -7.81
C ILE A 158 5.67 -0.22 -7.49
N ILE A 159 5.51 1.08 -7.25
CA ILE A 159 6.62 1.97 -6.89
C ILE A 159 6.62 2.12 -5.37
N THR A 160 7.65 1.61 -4.70
CA THR A 160 7.90 1.94 -3.30
C THR A 160 8.80 3.17 -3.24
N GLU A 161 8.25 4.31 -2.84
CA GLU A 161 8.99 5.56 -2.66
C GLU A 161 9.15 5.88 -1.17
N ASN A 162 10.34 6.33 -0.76
CA ASN A 162 10.57 6.91 0.57
C ASN A 162 10.83 8.41 0.38
N LEU A 163 9.77 9.21 0.47
CA LEU A 163 9.85 10.65 0.33
C LEU A 163 10.23 11.28 1.68
N VAL A 164 11.51 11.59 1.89
CA VAL A 164 11.90 12.49 2.97
C VAL A 164 11.57 13.92 2.52
N GLY A 165 10.63 14.57 3.21
CA GLY A 165 10.20 15.93 2.87
C GLY A 165 11.37 16.91 2.82
N GLY A 166 11.48 17.68 1.72
CA GLY A 166 12.39 18.82 1.62
C GLY A 166 13.74 18.58 0.95
N SER A 167 14.00 17.42 0.32
CA SER A 167 15.24 17.21 -0.45
C SER A 167 14.95 16.76 -1.88
N SER A 168 15.58 17.45 -2.83
CA SER A 168 15.51 17.18 -4.27
C SER A 168 16.04 15.78 -4.58
N GLY A 169 15.13 14.88 -4.96
CA GLY A 169 15.44 13.72 -5.80
C GLY A 169 16.31 12.63 -5.16
N ASN A 170 15.67 11.65 -4.51
CA ASN A 170 16.10 10.26 -4.63
C ASN A 170 14.84 9.42 -4.89
N LEU A 171 14.53 9.27 -6.18
CA LEU A 171 13.40 8.49 -6.68
C LEU A 171 13.59 6.99 -6.32
N GLY A 172 12.51 6.38 -5.81
CA GLY A 172 12.26 4.93 -5.76
C GLY A 172 13.38 4.04 -5.22
N ARG A 173 13.40 3.77 -3.91
CA ARG A 173 14.15 2.63 -3.34
C ARG A 173 13.17 1.64 -2.74
N VAL A 174 13.13 0.43 -3.31
CA VAL A 174 12.66 -0.76 -2.61
C VAL A 174 13.78 -1.17 -1.65
N PHE A 175 13.76 -0.71 -0.39
CA PHE A 175 14.46 -1.43 0.68
C PHE A 175 13.56 -2.61 1.07
N GLY A 176 13.58 -3.66 0.25
CA GLY A 176 12.63 -4.75 0.40
C GLY A 176 13.02 -5.97 -0.40
N ASN A 177 13.15 -7.07 0.31
CA ASN A 177 13.19 -8.41 -0.25
C ASN A 177 11.82 -8.71 -0.89
N TYR A 178 11.76 -9.01 -2.20
CA TYR A 178 10.63 -9.75 -2.75
C TYR A 178 10.79 -11.20 -2.30
N ALA A 179 10.45 -11.47 -1.04
CA ALA A 179 10.64 -12.75 -0.39
C ALA A 179 9.44 -13.67 -0.65
N PHE A 180 9.70 -14.84 -1.23
CA PHE A 180 8.71 -15.90 -1.31
C PHE A 180 8.79 -16.70 0.01
N ALA A 181 7.83 -16.50 0.92
CA ALA A 181 7.74 -17.24 2.18
C ALA A 181 6.68 -18.35 2.06
N LEU A 182 7.07 -19.61 2.29
CA LEU A 182 6.14 -20.75 2.21
C LEU A 182 5.37 -21.02 3.52
N ASN A 183 5.63 -20.29 4.61
CA ASN A 183 4.90 -20.48 5.85
C ASN A 183 4.87 -19.23 6.73
N GLY A 184 3.67 -18.86 7.19
CA GLY A 184 3.38 -17.63 7.92
C GLY A 184 4.18 -17.40 9.21
N GLY A 185 4.85 -18.43 9.75
CA GLY A 185 5.71 -18.30 10.94
C GLY A 185 7.05 -17.61 10.68
N ASN A 186 7.59 -17.64 9.45
CA ASN A 186 8.90 -17.08 9.13
C ASN A 186 8.85 -15.67 8.50
N ALA A 187 7.70 -15.30 7.92
CA ALA A 187 7.47 -13.96 7.37
C ALA A 187 7.48 -12.87 8.46
N VAL A 188 7.00 -13.20 9.66
CA VAL A 188 6.94 -12.27 10.81
C VAL A 188 8.33 -11.91 11.36
N ASN A 189 9.36 -12.72 11.07
CA ASN A 189 10.75 -12.49 11.48
C ASN A 189 11.66 -12.03 10.32
N GLY A 190 11.09 -11.70 9.14
CA GLY A 190 11.87 -11.25 7.97
C GLY A 190 12.72 -12.33 7.31
N ILE A 191 12.51 -13.62 7.62
CA ILE A 191 13.31 -14.72 7.08
C ILE A 191 12.71 -15.18 5.75
N SER A 192 13.38 -14.85 4.66
CA SER A 192 13.04 -15.26 3.29
C SER A 192 13.68 -16.62 2.96
N GLN A 193 12.98 -17.51 2.26
CA GLN A 193 13.59 -18.74 1.70
C GLN A 193 14.17 -18.52 0.30
N GLY A 194 13.94 -17.35 -0.28
CA GLY A 194 14.50 -16.89 -1.54
C GLY A 194 13.77 -15.65 -2.02
N GLY A 195 14.45 -14.82 -2.80
CA GLY A 195 13.85 -13.58 -3.26
C GLY A 195 14.70 -12.77 -4.23
N MET A 196 14.13 -11.63 -4.61
CA MET A 196 14.75 -10.64 -5.49
C MET A 196 15.00 -9.35 -4.71
N SER A 197 16.20 -8.80 -4.83
CA SER A 197 16.56 -7.51 -4.23
C SER A 197 17.35 -6.67 -5.23
N TYR A 198 17.13 -5.35 -5.24
CA TYR A 198 17.98 -4.43 -6.00
C TYR A 198 18.92 -3.72 -5.03
N VAL A 199 20.22 -4.00 -5.14
CA VAL A 199 21.25 -3.40 -4.29
C VAL A 199 21.78 -2.16 -4.99
N TYR A 200 21.65 -0.99 -4.34
CA TYR A 200 22.31 0.25 -4.74
C TYR A 200 23.41 0.58 -3.73
N SER A 201 24.66 0.69 -4.20
CA SER A 201 25.79 1.11 -3.38
C SER A 201 26.25 2.50 -3.82
N ALA A 202 26.27 3.46 -2.89
CA ALA A 202 26.91 4.77 -3.13
C ALA A 202 28.44 4.65 -3.25
N ASN A 203 29.00 3.50 -2.89
CA ASN A 203 30.41 3.17 -3.02
C ASN A 203 30.64 2.43 -4.35
N THR A 204 31.56 2.94 -5.17
CA THR A 204 31.94 2.43 -6.51
C THR A 204 32.48 1.00 -6.52
N SER A 205 32.66 0.38 -5.36
CA SER A 205 33.24 -0.94 -5.20
C SER A 205 32.23 -2.09 -5.35
N VAL A 206 30.92 -1.83 -5.24
CA VAL A 206 29.84 -2.82 -5.40
C VAL A 206 28.89 -2.35 -6.51
N PRO A 207 28.60 -3.16 -7.54
CA PRO A 207 27.73 -2.75 -8.63
C PRO A 207 26.29 -2.63 -8.16
N ASN A 208 25.60 -1.62 -8.69
CA ASN A 208 24.15 -1.65 -8.69
C ASN A 208 23.69 -2.93 -9.40
N SER A 209 22.93 -3.76 -8.70
CA SER A 209 22.60 -5.09 -9.20
C SER A 209 21.22 -5.55 -8.78
N LEU A 210 20.60 -6.33 -9.66
CA LEU A 210 19.44 -7.15 -9.33
C LEU A 210 19.98 -8.50 -8.83
N LEU A 211 19.72 -8.81 -7.57
CA LEU A 211 20.18 -10.01 -6.87
C LEU A 211 19.03 -11.02 -6.71
N PHE A 212 19.30 -12.27 -7.04
CA PHE A 212 18.52 -13.44 -6.66
C PHE A 212 19.27 -14.22 -5.58
N TYR A 213 18.60 -14.48 -4.46
CA TYR A 213 19.18 -15.24 -3.34
C TYR A 213 18.28 -16.41 -2.95
N ALA A 214 18.86 -17.46 -2.39
CA ALA A 214 18.16 -18.63 -1.87
C ALA A 214 18.51 -18.83 -0.39
N GLY A 215 17.50 -18.71 0.47
CA GLY A 215 17.55 -18.98 1.91
C GLY A 215 18.21 -17.90 2.78
N GLY A 216 17.55 -17.51 3.87
CA GLY A 216 18.08 -16.63 4.93
C GLY A 216 17.70 -15.15 4.78
N SER A 217 18.06 -14.35 5.79
CA SER A 217 18.02 -12.88 5.73
C SER A 217 19.46 -12.38 5.69
N PRO A 218 19.90 -11.69 4.61
CA PRO A 218 21.17 -10.97 4.63
C PRO A 218 21.19 -10.05 5.85
N ALA A 219 22.21 -10.14 6.71
CA ALA A 219 22.29 -9.31 7.91
C ALA A 219 22.50 -7.82 7.59
N THR A 220 23.06 -7.55 6.41
CA THR A 220 23.30 -6.22 5.83
C THR A 220 23.30 -6.34 4.31
N GLU A 221 23.30 -5.21 3.60
CA GLU A 221 23.54 -5.14 2.15
C GLU A 221 24.90 -5.70 1.70
N LYS A 222 25.78 -6.07 2.65
CA LYS A 222 27.09 -6.69 2.40
C LYS A 222 27.12 -8.20 2.65
N ASP A 223 26.02 -8.80 3.12
CA ASP A 223 25.96 -10.24 3.36
C ASP A 223 25.65 -10.98 2.06
N THR A 224 26.72 -11.43 1.41
CA THR A 224 26.65 -12.10 0.11
C THR A 224 26.69 -13.63 0.21
N SER A 225 26.64 -14.17 1.45
CA SER A 225 26.80 -15.61 1.73
C SER A 225 25.67 -16.49 1.18
N LYS A 226 24.62 -15.87 0.61
CA LYS A 226 23.40 -16.50 0.08
C LYS A 226 23.10 -16.10 -1.37
N GLU A 227 23.99 -15.35 -2.02
CA GLU A 227 23.83 -14.93 -3.42
C GLU A 227 23.96 -16.13 -4.36
N VAL A 228 22.95 -16.32 -5.22
CA VAL A 228 22.96 -17.37 -6.23
C VAL A 228 23.24 -16.79 -7.62
N MET A 229 22.66 -15.62 -7.91
CA MET A 229 22.79 -14.96 -9.20
C MET A 229 22.62 -13.44 -9.06
N PHE A 230 23.49 -12.63 -9.67
CA PHE A 230 23.27 -11.18 -9.79
C PHE A 230 23.56 -10.64 -11.19
N LEU A 231 22.80 -9.61 -11.58
CA LEU A 231 23.01 -8.83 -12.80
C LEU A 231 23.81 -7.58 -12.46
N GLY A 232 25.06 -7.52 -12.91
CA GLY A 232 25.90 -6.33 -12.71
C GLY A 232 25.52 -5.17 -13.64
N SER A 233 25.92 -3.95 -13.27
CA SER A 233 25.75 -2.73 -14.09
C SER A 233 26.42 -2.80 -15.47
N ASN A 234 27.35 -3.74 -15.67
CA ASN A 234 27.97 -4.08 -16.95
C ASN A 234 27.14 -5.05 -17.82
N LYS A 235 25.89 -5.34 -17.44
CA LYS A 235 24.96 -6.26 -18.12
C LYS A 235 25.43 -7.72 -18.16
N SER A 236 26.30 -8.12 -17.23
CA SER A 236 26.74 -9.51 -17.07
C SER A 236 25.93 -10.22 -15.99
N ILE A 237 25.68 -11.51 -16.21
CA ILE A 237 25.10 -12.43 -15.21
C ILE A 237 26.25 -13.12 -14.48
N TYR A 238 26.26 -13.00 -13.16
CA TYR A 238 27.21 -13.67 -12.27
C TYR A 238 26.48 -14.77 -11.51
N ILE A 239 27.01 -15.99 -11.48
CA ILE A 239 26.46 -17.14 -10.76
C ILE A 239 27.52 -17.65 -9.79
N GLY A 240 27.19 -17.74 -8.49
CA GLY A 240 28.09 -18.28 -7.46
C GLY A 240 29.34 -17.44 -7.14
N TYR A 241 29.32 -16.13 -7.42
CA TYR A 241 30.43 -15.21 -7.15
C TYR A 241 30.05 -14.22 -6.05
N PRO A 242 30.90 -13.97 -5.04
CA PRO A 242 30.56 -13.06 -3.95
C PRO A 242 30.66 -11.59 -4.38
N SER A 243 29.58 -10.81 -4.20
CA SER A 243 29.52 -9.40 -4.63
C SER A 243 30.44 -8.42 -3.86
N TRP A 244 31.15 -8.84 -2.80
CA TRP A 244 32.05 -7.99 -2.01
C TRP A 244 33.46 -7.78 -2.62
N LEU A 245 33.82 -8.49 -3.70
CA LEU A 245 35.12 -8.30 -4.34
C LEU A 245 35.12 -6.94 -5.10
N PRO A 246 36.19 -6.13 -5.03
CA PRO A 246 36.18 -4.80 -5.63
C PRO A 246 36.12 -4.85 -7.16
N MET A 247 35.18 -4.11 -7.77
CA MET A 247 35.02 -3.98 -9.23
C MET A 247 36.11 -3.13 -9.91
N SER A 248 37.37 -3.29 -9.53
CA SER A 248 38.46 -2.71 -10.32
C SER A 248 38.51 -3.40 -11.69
N THR A 249 38.86 -2.64 -12.72
CA THR A 249 39.03 -3.12 -14.10
C THR A 249 40.15 -4.16 -14.15
N GLY A 250 39.83 -5.43 -13.87
CA GLY A 250 40.80 -6.54 -13.95
C GLY A 250 40.56 -7.69 -12.96
N SER A 251 39.80 -7.50 -11.88
CA SER A 251 39.64 -8.52 -10.82
C SER A 251 38.41 -9.42 -11.00
N TYR A 252 37.61 -9.20 -12.04
CA TYR A 252 36.43 -10.01 -12.35
C TYR A 252 36.59 -10.73 -13.69
N PRO A 253 36.14 -11.99 -13.81
CA PRO A 253 36.04 -12.65 -15.11
C PRO A 253 35.12 -11.83 -16.03
N GLN A 254 35.66 -11.38 -17.15
CA GLN A 254 34.94 -10.64 -18.21
C GLN A 254 33.93 -11.51 -18.97
N SER A 255 33.86 -12.82 -18.67
CA SER A 255 33.00 -13.77 -19.35
C SER A 255 31.54 -13.60 -18.92
N LYS A 256 30.78 -13.03 -19.86
CA LYS A 256 29.32 -12.99 -19.92
C LYS A 256 28.84 -14.40 -20.26
N VAL A 257 28.37 -15.19 -19.30
CA VAL A 257 27.61 -16.40 -19.66
C VAL A 257 26.41 -15.93 -20.49
N ASN A 258 26.47 -16.15 -21.80
CA ASN A 258 25.45 -15.77 -22.77
C ASN A 258 24.90 -17.05 -23.38
N VAL A 259 23.69 -17.42 -22.99
CA VAL A 259 22.97 -18.56 -23.57
C VAL A 259 21.86 -17.98 -24.45
N ALA A 260 22.03 -18.08 -25.76
CA ALA A 260 21.02 -17.70 -26.75
C ALA A 260 20.84 -18.85 -27.75
N GLY A 261 19.62 -19.34 -27.93
CA GLY A 261 19.33 -20.44 -28.87
C GLY A 261 19.80 -21.84 -28.46
N GLY A 262 20.39 -21.99 -27.26
CA GLY A 262 20.91 -23.26 -26.73
C GLY A 262 22.44 -23.35 -26.70
N ASP A 263 23.13 -22.44 -27.39
CA ASP A 263 24.60 -22.39 -27.46
C ASP A 263 25.20 -21.34 -26.51
N VAL A 264 26.44 -21.58 -26.08
CA VAL A 264 27.23 -20.65 -25.27
C VAL A 264 28.13 -19.80 -26.18
N TYR A 265 27.88 -18.50 -26.26
CA TYR A 265 28.64 -17.59 -27.14
C TYR A 265 29.67 -16.75 -26.36
N ILE A 266 30.95 -16.88 -26.72
CA ILE A 266 32.07 -16.12 -26.13
C ILE A 266 32.60 -15.12 -27.17
N SER A 267 32.29 -13.83 -27.00
CA SER A 267 32.56 -12.80 -28.02
C SER A 267 33.96 -12.17 -27.96
N ASN A 268 34.65 -12.28 -26.82
CA ASN A 268 35.95 -11.65 -26.64
C ASN A 268 37.04 -12.59 -27.16
N ILE A 269 37.82 -12.12 -28.14
CA ILE A 269 38.96 -12.86 -28.70
C ILE A 269 39.93 -13.24 -27.56
N GLY A 270 40.33 -14.51 -27.53
CA GLY A 270 41.23 -15.06 -26.49
C GLY A 270 40.54 -15.41 -25.16
N SER A 271 39.22 -15.21 -25.04
CA SER A 271 38.42 -15.74 -23.93
C SER A 271 37.93 -17.14 -24.26
N GLY A 272 37.70 -17.96 -23.23
CA GLY A 272 37.40 -19.37 -23.38
C GLY A 272 36.96 -20.02 -22.06
N VAL A 273 36.87 -21.34 -22.04
CA VAL A 273 36.54 -22.09 -20.82
C VAL A 273 37.84 -22.41 -20.07
N ILE A 274 37.98 -21.97 -18.82
CA ILE A 274 39.13 -22.37 -17.99
C ILE A 274 38.77 -23.67 -17.27
N MET A 275 39.60 -24.71 -17.45
CA MET A 275 39.46 -26.00 -16.77
C MET A 275 40.71 -26.28 -15.93
N THR A 276 40.51 -26.80 -14.73
CA THR A 276 41.59 -27.22 -13.83
C THR A 276 41.91 -28.70 -14.08
N SER A 277 43.17 -29.02 -14.33
CA SER A 277 43.63 -30.40 -14.45
C SER A 277 43.66 -31.08 -13.08
N PRO A 278 43.73 -32.43 -13.02
CA PRO A 278 43.90 -33.16 -11.76
C PRO A 278 45.16 -32.77 -10.97
N SER A 279 46.15 -32.17 -11.64
CA SER A 279 47.38 -31.67 -11.02
C SER A 279 47.26 -30.23 -10.49
N GLY A 280 46.08 -29.61 -10.56
CA GLY A 280 45.82 -28.25 -10.09
C GLY A 280 46.20 -27.13 -11.07
N ASN A 281 46.63 -27.46 -12.29
CA ASN A 281 46.98 -26.45 -13.30
C ASN A 281 45.73 -26.03 -14.10
N CYS A 282 45.59 -24.74 -14.39
CA CYS A 282 44.46 -24.24 -15.16
C CYS A 282 44.80 -24.06 -16.64
N PHE A 283 43.88 -24.45 -17.52
CA PHE A 283 44.02 -24.33 -18.96
C PHE A 283 42.80 -23.63 -19.53
N ARG A 284 43.03 -22.60 -20.37
CA ARG A 284 41.96 -21.97 -21.13
C ARG A 284 41.78 -22.72 -22.45
N LEU A 285 40.57 -23.24 -22.68
CA LEU A 285 40.13 -23.82 -23.93
C LEU A 285 39.47 -22.74 -24.79
N THR A 286 39.97 -22.58 -26.01
CA THR A 286 39.47 -21.64 -27.03
C THR A 286 39.27 -22.37 -28.35
N ILE A 287 38.62 -21.72 -29.31
CA ILE A 287 38.57 -22.18 -30.71
C ILE A 287 39.52 -21.31 -31.52
N ASP A 288 40.43 -21.93 -32.28
CA ASP A 288 41.34 -21.21 -33.15
C ASP A 288 40.68 -20.83 -34.50
N ASN A 289 41.42 -20.13 -35.37
CA ASN A 289 40.90 -19.68 -36.67
C ASN A 289 40.55 -20.84 -37.63
N THR A 290 40.93 -22.08 -37.31
CA THR A 290 40.59 -23.29 -38.08
C THR A 290 39.34 -24.00 -37.55
N GLY A 291 38.79 -23.53 -36.42
CA GLY A 291 37.69 -24.19 -35.75
C GLY A 291 38.13 -25.30 -34.78
N ALA A 292 39.45 -25.49 -34.58
CA ALA A 292 39.97 -26.51 -33.68
C ALA A 292 40.00 -26.03 -32.23
N ILE A 293 39.84 -26.96 -31.29
CA ILE A 293 40.01 -26.67 -29.86
C ILE A 293 41.50 -26.46 -29.58
N ALA A 294 41.84 -25.26 -29.11
CA ALA A 294 43.17 -24.90 -28.64
C ALA A 294 43.17 -24.76 -27.12
N SER A 295 44.20 -25.27 -26.45
CA SER A 295 44.40 -25.11 -25.01
C SER A 295 45.69 -24.33 -24.72
N ILE A 296 45.62 -23.41 -23.76
CA ILE A 296 46.78 -22.67 -23.27
C ILE A 296 46.78 -22.66 -21.74
N SER A 297 47.96 -22.85 -21.14
CA SER A 297 48.13 -22.75 -19.68
C SER A 297 47.90 -21.32 -19.22
N VAL A 298 47.12 -21.14 -18.14
CA VAL A 298 46.80 -19.84 -17.55
C VAL A 298 46.83 -19.91 -16.02
N PRO A 299 47.04 -18.78 -15.32
CA PRO A 299 46.81 -18.72 -13.88
C PRO A 299 45.36 -19.12 -13.53
N CYS A 300 45.18 -19.88 -12.45
CA CYS A 300 43.86 -20.22 -11.95
C CYS A 300 43.15 -18.96 -11.42
N PRO A 301 41.86 -18.76 -11.75
CA PRO A 301 41.06 -17.64 -11.26
C PRO A 301 40.74 -17.72 -9.76
#